data_AF-A0A531ML43-F1
#
_entry.id   AF-A0A531ML43-F1
#
_cell.length_a   1.000
_cell.length_b   1.000
_cell.length_c   1.000
_cell.angle_alpha   90.00
_cell.angle_beta   90.00
_cell.angle_gamma   90.00
#
_symmetry.space_group_name_H-M   'P 1'
#
loop_
_entity.id
_entity.type
_entity.pdbx_description
1 polymer ?
#
loop_
_entity_poly.entity_id
_entity_poly.type
_entity_poly.pdbx_seq_one_letter_code
_entity_poly.pdbx_strand_id
1 'polypeptide(L)'
;PAGIEATISGADGLTFKMTDDENGKLNPLGVNCLRSFPNVGRVVWGARTMRGSDQLADDYKYIPVRRLALFIEESLFRGTKWVVFSPNDEPLWSQIRLNVGAFMQRLFRQGAFQGASPRQAYFVKCDRETTTQDDINRGIVNIAVGFAPLLPAEFVVINIQQIREA
;
A
#
# COMPACT_ATOMS: atom_id res chain seq x y z
N PRO A 1 3.90 -8.02 8.24
CA PRO A 1 3.55 -9.25 7.51
C PRO A 1 2.45 -9.99 8.27
N ALA A 2 1.58 -10.70 7.56
CA ALA A 2 0.53 -11.56 8.10
C ALA A 2 0.53 -12.88 7.31
N GLY A 3 -0.11 -13.91 7.83
CA GLY A 3 -0.13 -15.25 7.23
C GLY A 3 0.87 -16.20 7.89
N ILE A 4 1.10 -17.35 7.27
CA ILE A 4 1.87 -18.46 7.87
C ILE A 4 3.33 -18.10 8.19
N GLU A 5 3.91 -17.15 7.44
CA GLU A 5 5.28 -16.67 7.66
C GLU A 5 5.38 -15.64 8.79
N ALA A 6 4.26 -15.05 9.22
CA ALA A 6 4.22 -14.04 10.28
C ALA A 6 4.18 -14.68 11.67
N THR A 7 5.18 -15.51 11.97
CA THR A 7 5.26 -16.29 13.20
C THR A 7 5.55 -15.44 14.44
N ILE A 8 5.00 -15.86 15.58
CA ILE A 8 5.18 -15.22 16.88
C ILE A 8 6.20 -16.02 17.70
N SER A 9 7.34 -15.38 17.96
CA SER A 9 8.43 -15.95 18.76
C SER A 9 8.31 -15.56 20.23
N GLY A 10 8.80 -16.42 21.13
CA GLY A 10 8.90 -16.13 22.57
C GLY A 10 7.60 -16.21 23.38
N ALA A 11 6.47 -16.53 22.75
CA ALA A 11 5.21 -16.78 23.45
C ALA A 11 5.03 -18.28 23.72
N ASP A 12 4.54 -18.66 24.90
CA ASP A 12 4.21 -20.05 25.24
C ASP A 12 2.92 -20.51 24.56
N GLY A 13 1.96 -19.60 24.37
CA GLY A 13 0.66 -19.89 23.78
C GLY A 13 -0.17 -18.65 23.58
N LEU A 14 -1.28 -18.80 22.84
CA LEU A 14 -2.34 -17.79 22.80
C LEU A 14 -3.37 -18.13 23.87
N THR A 15 -3.82 -17.13 24.63
CA THR A 15 -4.83 -17.30 25.69
C THR A 15 -6.15 -17.84 25.16
N PHE A 16 -6.51 -17.45 23.93
CA PHE A 16 -7.73 -17.85 23.27
C PHE A 16 -7.42 -18.62 21.98
N LYS A 17 -7.99 -19.81 21.83
CA LYS A 17 -7.93 -20.60 20.60
C LYS A 17 -9.14 -20.27 19.75
N MET A 18 -8.92 -19.48 18.72
CA MET A 18 -9.97 -18.99 17.83
C MET A 18 -10.25 -19.98 16.68
N THR A 19 -11.53 -20.20 16.39
CA THR A 19 -12.00 -20.95 15.21
C THR A 19 -12.02 -20.07 13.96
N ASP A 20 -12.20 -20.70 12.78
CA ASP A 20 -12.37 -19.95 11.53
C ASP A 20 -13.64 -19.10 11.52
N ASP A 21 -14.74 -19.60 12.09
CA ASP A 21 -16.00 -18.85 12.17
C ASP A 21 -15.89 -17.62 13.09
N GLU A 22 -15.19 -17.74 14.21
CA GLU A 22 -14.95 -16.62 15.11
C GLU A 22 -14.08 -15.55 14.44
N ASN A 23 -13.00 -15.97 13.78
CA ASN A 23 -12.15 -15.05 13.02
C ASN A 23 -12.92 -14.40 11.86
N GLY A 24 -13.78 -15.15 11.19
CA GLY A 24 -14.63 -14.69 10.09
C GLY A 24 -15.62 -13.60 10.50
N LYS A 25 -16.02 -13.53 11.78
CA LYS A 25 -16.85 -12.44 12.31
C LYS A 25 -16.04 -11.18 12.64
N LEU A 26 -14.78 -11.34 13.02
CA LEU A 26 -13.91 -10.23 13.46
C LEU A 26 -13.18 -9.56 12.29
N ASN A 27 -12.77 -10.34 11.28
CA ASN A 27 -12.03 -9.81 10.13
C ASN A 27 -12.80 -8.71 9.36
N PRO A 28 -14.12 -8.83 9.10
CA PRO A 28 -14.92 -7.75 8.50
C PRO A 28 -14.95 -6.45 9.29
N LEU A 29 -14.61 -6.48 10.59
CA LEU A 29 -14.53 -5.31 11.47
C LEU A 29 -13.13 -4.68 11.50
N GLY A 30 -12.18 -5.19 10.71
CA GLY A 30 -10.79 -4.71 10.68
C GLY A 30 -9.93 -5.20 11.85
N VAL A 31 -10.38 -6.24 12.57
CA VAL A 31 -9.64 -6.82 13.70
C VAL A 31 -8.70 -7.92 13.20
N ASN A 32 -7.40 -7.72 13.42
CA ASN A 32 -6.37 -8.69 13.04
C ASN A 32 -6.13 -9.69 14.17
N CYS A 33 -6.59 -10.93 13.98
CA CYS A 33 -6.51 -11.95 15.02
C CYS A 33 -5.16 -12.67 15.01
N LEU A 34 -4.74 -13.15 16.18
CA LEU A 34 -3.63 -14.10 16.30
C LEU A 34 -4.21 -15.52 16.24
N ARG A 35 -3.62 -16.38 15.42
CA ARG A 35 -4.08 -17.76 15.22
C ARG A 35 -2.98 -18.76 15.51
N SER A 36 -3.37 -19.98 15.87
CA SER A 36 -2.47 -21.12 16.00
C SER A 36 -2.95 -22.22 15.07
N PHE A 37 -2.08 -22.71 14.20
CA PHE A 37 -2.37 -23.83 13.31
C PHE A 37 -1.47 -25.03 13.61
N PRO A 38 -1.96 -26.26 13.45
CA PRO A 38 -1.11 -27.45 13.47
C PRO A 38 0.05 -27.30 12.47
N ASN A 39 1.25 -27.72 12.86
CA ASN A 39 2.49 -27.70 12.04
C ASN A 39 3.02 -26.32 11.59
N VAL A 40 2.28 -25.23 11.79
CA VAL A 40 2.74 -23.85 11.53
C VAL A 40 3.06 -23.11 12.85
N GLY A 41 2.29 -23.39 13.90
CA GLY A 41 2.40 -22.69 15.18
C GLY A 41 1.59 -21.40 15.20
N ARG A 42 2.07 -20.41 15.97
CA ARG A 42 1.37 -19.15 16.27
C ARG A 42 1.74 -18.09 15.26
N VAL A 43 0.74 -17.43 14.68
CA VAL A 43 0.91 -16.48 13.58
C VAL A 43 0.00 -15.26 13.72
N VAL A 44 0.43 -14.15 13.15
CA VAL A 44 -0.43 -12.97 12.91
C VAL A 44 -1.31 -13.25 11.68
N TRP A 45 -2.63 -13.34 11.89
CA TRP A 45 -3.59 -13.78 10.87
C TRP A 45 -4.58 -12.69 10.47
N GLY A 46 -4.03 -11.53 10.09
CA GLY A 46 -4.79 -10.40 9.59
C GLY A 46 -3.88 -9.22 9.26
N ALA A 47 -4.25 -8.43 8.25
CA ALA A 47 -3.51 -7.25 7.83
C ALA A 47 -4.40 -6.04 7.50
N ARG A 48 -5.59 -5.95 8.09
CA ARG A 48 -6.55 -4.86 7.89
C ARG A 48 -6.27 -3.68 8.82
N THR A 49 -6.59 -2.47 8.37
CA THR A 49 -6.61 -1.27 9.21
C THR A 49 -7.98 -1.14 9.89
N MET A 50 -8.12 -0.20 10.82
CA MET A 50 -9.44 0.14 11.40
C MET A 50 -10.41 0.74 10.37
N ARG A 51 -9.90 1.29 9.26
CA ARG A 51 -10.71 1.69 8.10
C ARG A 51 -10.95 0.53 7.12
N GLY A 52 -10.34 -0.62 7.37
CA GLY A 52 -10.50 -1.83 6.59
C GLY A 52 -11.73 -2.66 6.92
N SER A 53 -12.71 -2.07 7.61
CA SER A 53 -14.05 -2.65 7.72
C SER A 53 -14.65 -2.79 6.32
N ASP A 54 -15.27 -3.94 6.04
CA ASP A 54 -15.84 -4.23 4.73
C ASP A 54 -16.99 -3.25 4.36
N GLN A 55 -17.60 -2.60 5.36
CA GLN A 55 -18.63 -1.59 5.16
C GLN A 55 -18.10 -0.24 4.66
N LEU A 56 -16.84 0.08 4.93
CA LEU A 56 -16.26 1.39 4.60
C LEU A 56 -15.74 1.46 3.16
N ALA A 57 -15.45 0.30 2.54
CA ALA A 57 -14.89 0.21 1.18
C ALA A 57 -13.71 1.18 0.93
N ASP A 58 -12.81 1.32 1.91
CA ASP A 58 -11.69 2.27 1.89
C ASP A 58 -10.47 1.70 1.13
N ASP A 59 -9.85 2.49 0.27
CA ASP A 59 -8.63 2.11 -0.47
C ASP A 59 -7.45 1.77 0.46
N TYR A 60 -7.44 2.29 1.70
CA TYR A 60 -6.47 1.99 2.75
C TYR A 60 -6.93 0.89 3.70
N LYS A 61 -7.77 -0.03 3.21
CA LYS A 61 -8.21 -1.21 3.94
C LYS A 61 -7.06 -2.03 4.52
N TYR A 62 -5.93 -2.13 3.82
CA TYR A 62 -4.81 -2.99 4.22
C TYR A 62 -3.63 -2.21 4.80
N ILE A 63 -3.07 -2.71 5.90
CA ILE A 63 -1.87 -2.20 6.56
C ILE A 63 -0.69 -2.06 5.57
N PRO A 64 -0.29 -3.06 4.76
CA PRO A 64 0.83 -2.90 3.84
C PRO A 64 0.61 -1.76 2.83
N VAL A 65 -0.62 -1.61 2.31
CA VAL A 65 -0.99 -0.53 1.39
C VAL A 65 -0.84 0.83 2.08
N ARG A 66 -1.42 0.98 3.28
CA ARG A 66 -1.33 2.25 4.03
C ARG A 66 0.10 2.59 4.44
N ARG A 67 0.89 1.59 4.86
CA ARG A 67 2.30 1.80 5.22
C ARG A 67 3.15 2.19 4.02
N LEU A 68 2.89 1.62 2.84
CA LEU A 68 3.56 2.03 1.60
C LEU A 68 3.24 3.48 1.25
N ALA A 69 1.96 3.86 1.33
CA ALA A 69 1.53 5.25 1.09
C ALA A 69 2.23 6.24 2.03
N LEU A 70 2.22 5.96 3.34
CA LEU A 70 2.90 6.79 4.35
C LEU A 70 4.41 6.87 4.11
N PHE A 71 5.04 5.76 3.71
CA PHE A 71 6.46 5.73 3.40
C PHE A 71 6.80 6.60 2.18
N ILE A 72 5.98 6.54 1.13
CA ILE A 72 6.14 7.39 -0.06
C ILE A 72 5.94 8.86 0.34
N GLU A 73 4.85 9.18 1.02
CA GLU A 73 4.51 10.54 1.46
C GLU A 73 5.65 11.18 2.26
N GLU A 74 6.12 10.51 3.31
CA GLU A 74 7.19 11.03 4.17
C GLU A 74 8.54 11.12 3.43
N SER A 75 8.84 10.14 2.56
CA SER A 75 10.07 10.14 1.78
C SER A 75 10.11 11.29 0.78
N LEU A 76 8.98 11.56 0.11
CA LEU A 76 8.84 12.68 -0.81
C LEU A 76 8.90 14.00 -0.08
N PHE A 77 8.17 14.15 1.04
CA PHE A 77 8.21 15.38 1.86
C PHE A 77 9.64 15.75 2.28
N ARG A 78 10.44 14.77 2.73
CA ARG A 78 11.84 15.00 3.08
C ARG A 78 12.71 15.23 1.84
N GLY A 79 12.48 14.46 0.78
CA GLY A 79 13.27 14.48 -0.45
C GLY A 79 13.09 15.73 -1.31
N THR A 80 11.99 16.46 -1.15
CA THR A 80 11.68 17.68 -1.92
C THR A 80 11.93 18.98 -1.16
N LYS A 81 12.54 18.94 0.04
CA LYS A 81 12.82 20.17 0.82
C LYS A 81 13.65 21.22 0.09
N TRP A 82 14.51 20.80 -0.85
CA TRP A 82 15.34 21.69 -1.67
C TRP A 82 14.54 22.57 -2.64
N VAL A 83 13.28 22.22 -2.91
CA VAL A 83 12.38 22.98 -3.81
C VAL A 83 12.03 24.35 -3.22
N VAL A 84 11.99 24.46 -1.90
CA VAL A 84 11.62 25.71 -1.21
C VAL A 84 12.61 26.82 -1.57
N PHE A 85 12.08 28.01 -1.87
CA PHE A 85 12.84 29.19 -2.34
C PHE A 85 13.51 29.05 -3.72
N SER A 86 13.22 28.00 -4.48
CA SER A 86 13.65 27.90 -5.88
C SER A 86 12.69 28.69 -6.81
N PRO A 87 13.17 29.19 -7.97
CA PRO A 87 12.30 29.83 -8.96
C PRO A 87 11.20 28.89 -9.46
N ASN A 88 9.93 29.28 -9.26
CA ASN A 88 8.75 28.47 -9.56
C ASN A 88 8.34 28.54 -11.05
N ASP A 89 9.07 27.82 -11.90
CA ASP A 89 8.78 27.67 -13.32
C ASP A 89 9.27 26.30 -13.84
N GLU A 90 9.06 26.02 -15.12
CA GLU A 90 9.34 24.73 -15.78
C GLU A 90 10.71 24.10 -15.47
N PRO A 91 11.83 24.84 -15.37
CA PRO A 91 13.11 24.25 -14.99
C PRO A 91 13.08 23.54 -13.63
N LEU A 92 12.41 24.13 -12.63
CA LEU A 92 12.23 23.52 -11.31
C LEU A 92 11.32 22.30 -11.39
N TRP A 93 10.19 22.43 -12.09
CA TRP A 93 9.23 21.34 -12.23
C TRP A 93 9.83 20.12 -12.92
N SER A 94 10.66 20.32 -13.94
CA SER A 94 11.41 19.26 -14.60
C SER A 94 12.37 18.54 -13.65
N GLN A 95 13.11 19.27 -12.83
CA GLN A 95 14.00 18.67 -11.82
C GLN A 95 13.22 17.87 -10.77
N ILE A 96 12.06 18.37 -10.34
CA ILE A 96 11.14 17.65 -9.44
C ILE A 96 10.71 16.33 -10.07
N ARG A 97 10.21 16.35 -11.32
CA ARG A 97 9.75 15.15 -12.02
C ARG A 97 10.87 14.12 -12.16
N LEU A 98 12.10 14.56 -12.46
CA LEU A 98 13.27 13.69 -12.54
C LEU A 98 13.60 13.05 -11.17
N ASN A 99 13.67 13.84 -10.10
CA ASN A 99 14.04 13.37 -8.78
C ASN A 99 12.99 12.40 -8.19
N VAL A 100 11.72 12.83 -8.18
CA VAL A 100 10.58 12.04 -7.67
C VAL A 100 10.37 10.81 -8.55
N GLY A 101 10.47 10.95 -9.87
CA GLY A 101 10.37 9.84 -10.82
C GLY A 101 11.45 8.77 -10.59
N ALA A 102 12.70 9.17 -10.31
CA ALA A 102 13.77 8.23 -9.99
C ALA A 102 13.52 7.48 -8.67
N PHE A 103 12.94 8.13 -7.66
CA PHE A 103 12.53 7.45 -6.42
C PHE A 103 11.44 6.40 -6.68
N MET A 104 10.36 6.79 -7.37
CA MET A 104 9.26 5.88 -7.68
C MET A 104 9.72 4.69 -8.56
N GLN A 105 10.62 4.93 -9.51
CA GLN A 105 11.21 3.86 -10.33
C GLN A 105 12.02 2.86 -9.50
N ARG A 106 12.71 3.29 -8.44
CA ARG A 106 13.40 2.37 -7.54
C ARG A 106 12.42 1.46 -6.81
N LEU A 107 11.29 1.99 -6.32
CA LEU A 107 10.25 1.21 -5.68
C LEU A 107 9.61 0.21 -6.66
N PHE A 108 9.35 0.63 -7.90
CA PHE A 108 8.85 -0.26 -8.94
C PHE A 108 9.79 -1.45 -9.17
N ARG A 109 11.10 -1.22 -9.33
CA ARG A 109 12.10 -2.29 -9.50
C ARG A 109 12.22 -3.23 -8.30
N GLN A 110 11.84 -2.77 -7.11
CA GLN A 110 11.78 -3.57 -5.90
C GLN A 110 10.46 -4.36 -5.78
N GLY A 111 9.57 -4.26 -6.76
CA GLY A 111 8.27 -4.94 -6.75
C GLY A 111 7.27 -4.31 -5.78
N ALA A 112 7.40 -3.03 -5.44
CA ALA A 112 6.47 -2.37 -4.50
C ALA A 112 5.08 -2.11 -5.10
N PHE A 113 4.95 -2.14 -6.43
CA PHE A 113 3.74 -1.74 -7.16
C PHE A 113 3.22 -2.88 -8.05
N GLN A 114 1.91 -2.86 -8.30
CA GLN A 114 1.28 -3.69 -9.31
C GLN A 114 1.55 -3.12 -10.71
N GLY A 115 1.60 -4.00 -11.72
CA GLY A 115 1.71 -3.62 -13.13
C GLY A 115 2.99 -4.12 -13.78
N ALA A 116 2.93 -4.40 -15.07
CA ALA A 116 4.07 -4.93 -15.83
C ALA A 116 5.04 -3.83 -16.29
N SER A 117 4.64 -2.56 -16.20
CA SER A 117 5.44 -1.41 -16.64
C SER A 117 5.31 -0.22 -15.68
N PRO A 118 6.31 0.68 -15.62
CA PRO A 118 6.25 1.87 -14.78
C PRO A 118 4.99 2.72 -15.01
N ARG A 119 4.55 2.84 -16.26
CA ARG A 119 3.36 3.64 -16.63
C ARG A 119 2.04 3.10 -16.08
N GLN A 120 1.97 1.79 -15.82
CA GLN A 120 0.83 1.16 -15.14
C GLN A 120 0.96 1.23 -13.62
N ALA A 121 2.19 1.32 -13.12
CA ALA A 121 2.52 1.20 -11.71
C ALA A 121 2.50 2.52 -10.95
N TYR A 122 2.90 3.63 -11.57
CA TYR A 122 2.90 4.94 -10.94
C TYR A 122 2.91 6.08 -11.96
N PHE A 123 2.58 7.29 -11.49
CA PHE A 123 2.82 8.52 -12.23
C PHE A 123 3.37 9.61 -11.31
N VAL A 124 4.10 10.55 -11.91
CA VAL A 124 4.60 11.76 -11.26
C VAL A 124 4.32 12.92 -12.21
N LYS A 125 3.58 13.91 -11.73
CA LYS A 125 3.18 15.08 -12.51
C LYS A 125 3.45 16.35 -11.71
N CYS A 126 4.08 17.31 -12.35
CA CYS A 126 4.35 18.64 -11.81
C CYS A 126 4.55 19.53 -13.03
N ASP A 127 3.53 20.27 -13.43
CA ASP A 127 3.50 21.07 -14.65
C ASP A 127 2.38 22.14 -14.54
N ARG A 128 2.08 22.84 -15.62
CA ARG A 128 1.01 23.85 -15.64
C ARG A 128 -0.40 23.30 -15.42
N GLU A 129 -0.60 21.99 -15.57
CA GLU A 129 -1.90 21.37 -15.27
C GLU A 129 -2.05 21.06 -13.78
N THR A 130 -0.95 20.90 -13.03
CA THR A 130 -0.98 20.75 -11.57
C THR A 130 -0.78 22.08 -10.84
N THR A 131 0.03 22.99 -11.40
CA THR A 131 0.41 24.26 -10.79
C THR A 131 -0.08 25.42 -11.65
N THR A 132 -1.16 26.07 -11.23
CA THR A 132 -1.78 27.18 -11.96
C THR A 132 -0.99 28.48 -11.80
N GLN A 133 -1.30 29.50 -12.61
CA GLN A 133 -0.66 30.82 -12.44
C GLN A 133 -0.96 31.42 -11.06
N ASP A 134 -2.14 31.18 -10.49
CA ASP A 134 -2.49 31.63 -9.14
C ASP A 134 -1.69 30.88 -8.06
N ASP A 135 -1.33 29.62 -8.29
CA ASP A 135 -0.40 28.90 -7.41
C ASP A 135 0.99 29.50 -7.48
N ILE A 136 1.49 29.79 -8.68
CA ILE A 136 2.80 30.42 -8.89
C ILE A 136 2.86 31.78 -8.19
N ASN A 137 1.83 32.62 -8.36
CA ASN A 137 1.74 33.94 -7.73
C ASN A 137 1.74 33.85 -6.18
N ARG A 138 1.25 32.73 -5.62
CA ARG A 138 1.25 32.44 -4.18
C ARG A 138 2.50 31.69 -3.71
N GLY A 139 3.45 31.38 -4.60
CA GLY A 139 4.64 30.61 -4.29
C GLY A 139 4.37 29.11 -4.02
N ILE A 140 3.28 28.57 -4.55
CA ILE A 140 2.86 27.18 -4.37
C ILE A 140 3.31 26.36 -5.60
N VAL A 141 3.89 25.18 -5.34
CA VAL A 141 4.19 24.16 -6.36
C VAL A 141 3.39 22.90 -6.03
N ASN A 142 2.60 22.40 -6.98
CA ASN A 142 1.78 21.21 -6.77
C ASN A 142 2.40 20.01 -7.51
N ILE A 143 2.77 18.98 -6.74
CA ILE A 143 3.32 17.71 -7.24
C ILE A 143 2.25 16.63 -7.05
N ALA A 144 1.71 16.11 -8.14
CA ALA A 144 0.77 15.00 -8.12
C ALA A 144 1.52 13.68 -8.33
N VAL A 145 1.40 12.77 -7.37
CA VAL A 145 1.99 11.42 -7.42
C VAL A 145 0.89 10.41 -7.20
N GLY A 146 0.83 9.39 -8.07
CA GLY A 146 -0.06 8.24 -7.89
C GLY A 146 0.71 6.94 -8.08
N PHE A 147 0.22 5.87 -7.46
CA PHE A 147 0.82 4.55 -7.52
C PHE A 147 -0.24 3.45 -7.41
N ALA A 148 0.05 2.29 -7.97
CA ALA A 148 -0.77 1.08 -7.90
C ALA A 148 -0.20 0.13 -6.84
N PRO A 149 -0.80 0.04 -5.63
CA PRO A 149 -0.28 -0.83 -4.58
C PRO A 149 -0.48 -2.31 -4.91
N LEU A 150 0.34 -3.17 -4.29
CA LEU A 150 0.05 -4.61 -4.23
C LEU A 150 -1.01 -4.90 -3.16
N LEU A 151 -2.14 -5.46 -3.59
CA LEU A 151 -3.20 -5.91 -2.68
C LEU A 151 -2.93 -7.35 -2.22
N PRO A 152 -3.07 -7.65 -0.92
CA PRO A 152 -2.90 -9.01 -0.41
C PRO A 152 -4.04 -9.93 -0.86
N ALA A 153 -3.72 -11.19 -1.15
CA ALA A 153 -4.71 -12.24 -1.35
C ALA A 153 -5.23 -12.75 -0.01
N GLU A 154 -6.42 -12.31 0.41
CA GLU A 154 -7.01 -12.73 1.69
C GLU A 154 -7.78 -14.05 1.61
N PHE A 155 -8.30 -14.39 0.44
CA PHE A 155 -9.16 -15.56 0.24
C PHE A 155 -8.67 -16.37 -0.95
N VAL A 156 -8.72 -17.70 -0.81
CA VAL A 156 -8.46 -18.64 -1.89
C VAL A 156 -9.74 -19.42 -2.14
N VAL A 157 -10.32 -19.28 -3.34
CA VAL A 157 -11.48 -20.06 -3.76
C VAL A 157 -11.00 -21.14 -4.71
N ILE A 158 -11.19 -22.41 -4.32
CA ILE A 158 -10.84 -23.58 -5.15
C ILE A 158 -12.12 -24.16 -5.73
N ASN A 159 -12.23 -24.15 -7.06
CA ASN A 159 -13.36 -24.74 -7.78
C ASN A 159 -12.92 -26.09 -8.39
N ILE A 160 -13.63 -27.16 -8.07
CA ILE A 160 -13.35 -28.52 -8.56
C ILE A 160 -14.54 -28.97 -9.41
N GLN A 161 -14.28 -29.42 -10.63
CA GLN A 161 -15.28 -30.00 -11.52
C GLN A 161 -14.77 -31.32 -12.09
N GLN A 162 -15.64 -32.32 -12.13
CA GLN A 162 -15.35 -33.57 -12.82
C GLN A 162 -15.56 -33.35 -14.32
N ILE A 163 -14.49 -33.47 -15.10
CA ILE A 163 -14.59 -33.50 -16.57
C ILE A 163 -15.30 -34.81 -16.95
N ARG A 164 -16.37 -34.72 -17.74
CA ARG A 164 -16.99 -35.88 -18.41
C ARG A 164 -16.83 -35.67 -19.91
N GLU A 165 -16.14 -36.59 -20.57
CA GLU A 165 -16.16 -36.69 -22.03
C GLU A 165 -17.52 -37.24 -22.46
N ALA A 166 -18.11 -36.64 -23.49
CA ALA A 166 -19.36 -37.10 -24.11
C ALA A 166 -19.06 -38.09 -25.24
#